data_AF-A0A397BSE7-F1
#
_entry.id   AF-A0A397BSE7-F1
#
_cell.length_a   1.000
_cell.length_b   1.000
_cell.length_c   1.000
_cell.angle_alpha   90.00
_cell.angle_beta   90.00
_cell.angle_gamma   90.00
#
_symmetry.space_group_name_H-M   'P 1'
#
loop_
_entity.id
_entity.type
_entity.pdbx_description
1 polymer ?
#
loop_
_entity_poly.entity_id
_entity_poly.type
_entity_poly.pdbx_seq_one_letter_code
_entity_poly.pdbx_strand_id
1 'polypeptide(L)'
;METSQLLQKEQPQKASRSTPLKIAAVAVLGLVGSLVVYSAVSSHHGTTGAATSTESKPTNVCLTSRFLTLDQLKTCVHSIPYNATQKTLVLDHIRRTLPNYVFTEIAKSEHAFGPYTLAPVDLAAELAAIEAADFPNDLALHDALYNVFKQLQDAHTTYHKPSLYAQFYALQPASLISVVRNDKQIIQLAKPDATEVSIYREFFPSETHDFDVVGWEVVRIDGEPALSVLRSFADDHVGILKDGGTRFNLAVSGFGTGRGQFVYRPLSTLDVPTKSFVEYSLYHAATNQTKTVQYNWIGLNGVAKPGRALPASSHNGKLEHYFERLVRHLIYHSLFEPTPEVSYDTVDGDASVGVLKIAAFSAIGGEDSATFTEEFTANVTDALSEFVHSNKTTLVLDLTGNGGGDICLGYATLRYLFPQLDLPGPREGTGPHTEAVYHVQASPLIELLATQGESLLQNDPISCT
;
A
#
# COMPACT_ATOMS: atom_id res chain seq x y z
N MET A 1 1.88 -30.59 8.94
CA MET A 1 2.00 -30.81 7.48
C MET A 1 1.38 -29.67 6.68
N GLU A 2 0.41 -28.93 7.24
CA GLU A 2 -0.32 -27.83 6.58
C GLU A 2 0.43 -26.47 6.58
N THR A 3 1.10 -26.11 7.68
CA THR A 3 1.88 -24.84 7.79
C THR A 3 3.08 -24.80 6.83
N SER A 4 3.72 -25.95 6.59
CA SER A 4 4.88 -26.05 5.70
C SER A 4 4.54 -25.76 4.23
N GLN A 5 3.29 -25.96 3.81
CA GLN A 5 2.86 -25.71 2.43
C GLN A 5 2.67 -24.21 2.13
N LEU A 6 2.40 -23.38 3.15
CA LEU A 6 2.32 -21.92 3.01
C LEU A 6 3.71 -21.26 2.92
N LEU A 7 4.76 -21.93 3.42
CA LEU A 7 6.10 -21.36 3.61
C LEU A 7 7.16 -21.83 2.59
N GLN A 8 6.84 -22.74 1.67
CA GLN A 8 7.84 -23.31 0.74
C GLN A 8 8.19 -22.38 -0.42
N LYS A 9 9.42 -21.86 -0.40
CA LYS A 9 10.14 -21.29 -1.56
C LYS A 9 11.26 -22.27 -1.91
N GLU A 10 11.10 -23.09 -2.96
CA GLU A 10 12.17 -23.99 -3.41
C GLU A 10 13.27 -23.19 -4.14
N GLN A 11 14.49 -23.22 -3.63
CA GLN A 11 15.69 -22.70 -4.31
C GLN A 11 16.31 -23.82 -5.17
N PRO A 12 16.61 -23.59 -6.47
CA PRO A 12 17.42 -24.52 -7.24
C PRO A 12 18.92 -24.29 -7.02
N GLN A 13 19.65 -25.37 -6.73
CA GLN A 13 21.12 -25.40 -6.67
C GLN A 13 21.74 -25.11 -8.04
N LYS A 14 22.69 -24.16 -8.11
CA LYS A 14 23.48 -23.84 -9.31
C LYS A 14 24.71 -24.76 -9.42
N ALA A 15 24.94 -25.32 -10.60
CA ALA A 15 26.22 -25.90 -11.01
C ALA A 15 27.04 -24.87 -11.83
N SER A 16 28.35 -24.84 -11.57
CA SER A 16 29.35 -23.91 -12.12
C SER A 16 29.84 -24.29 -13.52
N ARG A 17 30.06 -23.29 -14.40
CA ARG A 17 31.16 -23.27 -15.38
C ARG A 17 31.36 -21.87 -16.02
N SER A 18 32.61 -21.63 -16.44
CA SER A 18 33.29 -20.34 -16.65
C SER A 18 33.51 -19.93 -18.12
N THR A 19 33.25 -18.63 -18.43
CA THR A 19 33.87 -17.64 -19.37
C THR A 19 34.21 -17.97 -20.86
N PRO A 20 34.45 -16.98 -21.78
CA PRO A 20 34.06 -15.55 -21.87
C PRO A 20 33.59 -15.04 -23.28
N LEU A 21 33.22 -13.74 -23.35
CA LEU A 21 33.34 -12.76 -24.46
C LEU A 21 32.11 -12.37 -25.35
N LYS A 22 31.56 -11.18 -25.01
CA LYS A 22 31.08 -10.01 -25.81
C LYS A 22 30.43 -10.19 -27.20
N ILE A 23 29.20 -9.70 -27.39
CA ILE A 23 28.77 -8.41 -28.02
C ILE A 23 27.27 -8.51 -28.44
N ALA A 24 26.57 -7.37 -28.29
CA ALA A 24 25.34 -6.91 -28.94
C ALA A 24 23.97 -7.25 -28.33
N ALA A 25 23.23 -6.15 -28.11
CA ALA A 25 21.87 -6.02 -27.64
C ALA A 25 20.83 -6.68 -28.58
N VAL A 26 19.78 -7.25 -27.96
CA VAL A 26 18.34 -7.25 -28.31
C VAL A 26 17.64 -8.37 -27.51
N ALA A 27 16.61 -8.04 -26.70
CA ALA A 27 15.46 -8.87 -26.29
C ALA A 27 14.73 -8.14 -25.13
N VAL A 28 13.44 -7.75 -25.12
CA VAL A 28 12.17 -8.35 -25.57
C VAL A 28 11.84 -9.70 -24.91
N LEU A 29 10.78 -9.66 -24.09
CA LEU A 29 9.89 -10.74 -23.63
C LEU A 29 10.44 -11.80 -22.64
N GLY A 30 9.95 -11.74 -21.40
CA GLY A 30 10.03 -12.79 -20.40
C GLY A 30 8.65 -13.39 -20.08
N LEU A 31 8.11 -14.16 -21.02
CA LEU A 31 7.04 -15.15 -20.80
C LEU A 31 7.51 -16.43 -21.52
N VAL A 32 7.01 -17.58 -21.04
CA VAL A 32 7.29 -18.99 -21.43
C VAL A 32 8.36 -19.61 -20.52
N GLY A 33 8.06 -20.61 -19.68
CA GLY A 33 7.22 -21.78 -19.95
C GLY A 33 8.12 -22.94 -20.31
N SER A 34 8.50 -23.76 -19.33
CA SER A 34 9.22 -25.00 -19.62
C SER A 34 8.23 -26.04 -20.14
N LEU A 35 8.19 -26.20 -21.47
CA LEU A 35 7.76 -27.43 -22.11
C LEU A 35 8.74 -28.55 -21.73
N VAL A 36 8.27 -29.56 -21.01
CA VAL A 36 8.90 -30.89 -21.04
C VAL A 36 8.03 -31.76 -21.92
N VAL A 37 8.55 -32.10 -23.09
CA VAL A 37 8.02 -33.15 -23.96
C VAL A 37 8.39 -34.48 -23.32
N TYR A 38 7.42 -35.18 -22.72
CA TYR A 38 7.55 -36.60 -22.44
C TYR A 38 7.01 -37.38 -23.64
N SER A 39 7.91 -38.12 -24.28
CA SER A 39 7.59 -39.16 -25.25
C SER A 39 6.81 -40.29 -24.57
N ALA A 40 5.67 -40.63 -25.16
CA ALA A 40 4.87 -41.78 -24.79
C ALA A 40 5.59 -43.08 -25.19
N VAL A 41 5.73 -44.01 -24.25
CA VAL A 41 5.93 -45.43 -24.54
C VAL A 41 4.63 -46.13 -24.16
N SER A 42 3.98 -46.70 -25.18
CA SER A 42 2.81 -47.55 -25.05
C SER A 42 3.19 -48.88 -24.41
N SER A 43 2.49 -49.25 -23.33
CA SER A 43 2.33 -50.63 -22.93
C SER A 43 0.87 -50.88 -22.54
N HIS A 44 0.12 -51.43 -23.49
CA HIS A 44 -1.14 -52.10 -23.25
C HIS A 44 -0.94 -53.24 -22.25
N HIS A 45 -1.71 -53.27 -21.16
CA HIS A 45 -2.24 -54.50 -20.54
C HIS A 45 -3.60 -54.17 -19.91
N GLY A 46 -4.61 -54.97 -20.22
CA GLY A 46 -6.02 -54.69 -19.97
C GLY A 46 -6.56 -55.21 -18.62
N THR A 47 -7.76 -54.69 -18.31
CA THR A 47 -8.80 -55.18 -17.38
C THR A 47 -8.38 -55.32 -15.90
N THR A 48 -9.08 -54.76 -14.91
CA THR A 48 -10.49 -54.95 -14.52
C THR A 48 -10.94 -53.84 -13.57
N GLY A 49 -12.23 -53.49 -13.63
CA GLY A 49 -12.83 -52.42 -12.84
C GLY A 49 -12.87 -52.68 -11.34
N ALA A 50 -12.55 -51.64 -10.58
CA ALA A 50 -13.05 -51.42 -9.24
C ALA A 50 -13.47 -49.95 -9.18
N ALA A 51 -14.77 -49.70 -9.06
CA ALA A 51 -15.30 -48.37 -8.80
C ALA A 51 -14.92 -47.98 -7.36
N THR A 52 -13.76 -47.35 -7.21
CA THR A 52 -13.41 -46.63 -5.99
C THR A 52 -14.13 -45.30 -6.02
N SER A 53 -15.13 -45.15 -5.14
CA SER A 53 -15.67 -43.85 -4.77
C SER A 53 -14.51 -42.99 -4.24
N THR A 54 -14.01 -42.09 -5.08
CA THR A 54 -13.07 -41.06 -4.65
C THR A 54 -13.82 -40.10 -3.75
N GLU A 55 -13.80 -40.34 -2.44
CA GLU A 55 -13.99 -39.27 -1.46
C GLU A 55 -12.93 -38.19 -1.78
N SER A 56 -13.39 -37.08 -2.34
CA SER A 56 -12.53 -35.92 -2.55
C SER A 56 -12.04 -35.47 -1.18
N LYS A 57 -10.72 -35.56 -0.94
CA LYS A 57 -10.10 -34.95 0.25
C LYS A 57 -10.62 -33.52 0.39
N PRO A 58 -11.07 -33.07 1.59
CA PRO A 58 -11.57 -31.72 1.77
C PRO A 58 -10.51 -30.72 1.29
N THR A 59 -10.87 -29.93 0.30
CA THR A 59 -9.97 -28.99 -0.34
C THR A 59 -9.67 -27.86 0.64
N ASN A 60 -8.41 -27.66 0.99
CA ASN A 60 -8.01 -26.54 1.85
C ASN A 60 -8.26 -25.23 1.07
N VAL A 61 -9.27 -24.47 1.49
CA VAL A 61 -9.69 -23.22 0.84
C VAL A 61 -8.59 -22.16 0.82
N CYS A 62 -7.70 -22.17 1.82
CA CYS A 62 -6.56 -21.24 1.90
C CYS A 62 -5.53 -21.48 0.80
N LEU A 63 -5.45 -22.69 0.27
CA LEU A 63 -4.53 -23.04 -0.81
C LEU A 63 -5.20 -23.03 -2.19
N THR A 64 -6.53 -23.05 -2.24
CA THR A 64 -7.26 -23.31 -3.49
C THR A 64 -8.22 -22.22 -3.93
N SER A 65 -8.61 -21.31 -3.04
CA SER A 65 -9.59 -20.25 -3.35
C SER A 65 -8.95 -18.86 -3.30
N ARG A 66 -9.09 -18.12 -4.42
CA ARG A 66 -8.66 -16.71 -4.56
C ARG A 66 -9.57 -15.72 -3.85
N PHE A 67 -10.85 -16.06 -3.74
CA PHE A 67 -11.86 -15.29 -3.02
C PHE A 67 -12.35 -16.11 -1.84
N LEU A 68 -12.47 -15.45 -0.69
CA LEU A 68 -12.83 -16.04 0.59
C LEU A 68 -13.97 -15.24 1.20
N THR A 69 -14.89 -15.91 1.87
CA THR A 69 -15.75 -15.24 2.87
C THR A 69 -14.88 -14.70 4.01
N LEU A 70 -15.40 -13.78 4.82
CA LEU A 70 -14.64 -13.26 5.96
C LEU A 70 -14.21 -14.37 6.95
N ASP A 71 -15.07 -15.35 7.20
CA ASP A 71 -14.75 -16.46 8.11
C ASP A 71 -13.66 -17.38 7.55
N GLN A 72 -13.70 -17.65 6.25
CA GLN A 72 -12.62 -18.37 5.57
C GLN A 72 -11.31 -17.57 5.60
N LEU A 73 -11.35 -16.26 5.37
CA LEU A 73 -10.19 -15.38 5.49
C LEU A 73 -9.58 -15.45 6.89
N LYS A 74 -10.40 -15.25 7.93
CA LYS A 74 -10.00 -15.38 9.34
C LYS A 74 -9.36 -16.74 9.62
N THR A 75 -9.98 -17.82 9.14
CA THR A 75 -9.44 -19.18 9.27
C THR A 75 -8.05 -19.30 8.65
N CYS A 76 -7.86 -18.75 7.44
CA CYS A 76 -6.58 -18.83 6.74
C CYS A 76 -5.46 -18.03 7.42
N VAL A 77 -5.74 -16.79 7.82
CA VAL A 77 -4.70 -15.93 8.42
C VAL A 77 -4.39 -16.32 9.86
N HIS A 78 -5.30 -17.00 10.57
CA HIS A 78 -5.06 -17.56 11.90
C HIS A 78 -4.49 -18.99 11.87
N SER A 79 -4.30 -19.60 10.69
CA SER A 79 -3.87 -21.00 10.59
C SER A 79 -2.39 -21.24 10.97
N ILE A 80 -1.61 -20.18 11.08
CA ILE A 80 -0.18 -20.25 11.38
C ILE A 80 -0.01 -20.24 12.91
N PRO A 81 0.53 -21.33 13.50
CA PRO A 81 0.69 -21.41 14.94
C PRO A 81 1.76 -20.42 15.42
N TYR A 82 1.51 -19.85 16.60
CA TYR A 82 2.51 -19.05 17.31
C TYR A 82 3.77 -19.87 17.57
N ASN A 83 4.94 -19.24 17.41
CA ASN A 83 6.24 -19.83 17.67
C ASN A 83 7.09 -18.89 18.53
N ALA A 84 7.31 -19.27 19.79
CA ALA A 84 8.09 -18.47 20.74
C ALA A 84 9.53 -18.21 20.29
N THR A 85 10.18 -19.17 19.61
CA THR A 85 11.53 -18.98 19.06
C THR A 85 11.53 -17.92 17.96
N GLN A 86 10.51 -17.91 17.08
CA GLN A 86 10.38 -16.85 16.06
C GLN A 86 10.10 -15.49 16.69
N LYS A 87 9.26 -15.42 17.74
CA LYS A 87 9.05 -14.19 18.52
C LYS A 87 10.38 -13.59 19.00
N THR A 88 11.22 -14.41 19.65
CA THR A 88 12.54 -13.96 20.13
C THR A 88 13.40 -13.43 18.99
N LEU A 89 13.48 -14.15 17.87
CA LEU A 89 14.29 -13.72 16.71
C LEU A 89 13.79 -12.39 16.10
N VAL A 90 12.47 -12.21 16.01
CA VAL A 90 11.88 -10.95 15.50
C VAL A 90 12.16 -9.79 16.44
N LEU A 91 11.97 -9.97 17.74
CA LEU A 91 12.26 -8.93 18.74
C LEU A 91 13.76 -8.58 18.77
N ASP A 92 14.65 -9.56 18.68
CA ASP A 92 16.09 -9.34 18.60
C ASP A 92 16.47 -8.56 17.34
N HIS A 93 15.84 -8.85 16.20
CA HIS A 93 16.05 -8.10 14.97
C HIS A 93 15.61 -6.65 15.14
N ILE A 94 14.39 -6.41 15.64
CA ILE A 94 13.85 -5.07 15.87
C ILE A 94 14.75 -4.28 16.82
N ARG A 95 15.19 -4.88 17.93
CA ARG A 95 16.07 -4.19 18.90
C ARG A 95 17.42 -3.79 18.31
N ARG A 96 17.94 -4.56 17.34
CA ARG A 96 19.19 -4.24 16.63
C ARG A 96 19.03 -3.14 15.59
N THR A 97 17.83 -2.97 15.03
CA THR A 97 17.54 -1.93 14.02
C THR A 97 17.00 -0.65 14.64
N LEU A 98 16.39 -0.72 15.83
CA LEU A 98 15.80 0.41 16.54
C LEU A 98 16.72 1.63 16.69
N PRO A 99 18.06 1.50 16.88
CA PRO A 99 18.95 2.67 16.93
C PRO A 99 18.93 3.56 15.68
N ASN A 100 18.40 3.07 14.55
CA ASN A 100 18.21 3.88 13.33
C ASN A 100 17.01 4.84 13.44
N TYR A 101 16.12 4.64 14.42
CA TYR A 101 15.00 5.54 14.67
C TYR A 101 15.46 6.76 15.48
N VAL A 102 15.75 7.85 14.76
CA VAL A 102 16.32 9.08 15.33
C VAL A 102 15.38 9.84 16.27
N PHE A 103 14.08 9.54 16.24
CA PHE A 103 13.06 10.21 17.07
C PHE A 103 12.72 9.46 18.36
N THR A 104 13.53 8.45 18.75
CA THR A 104 13.25 7.60 19.92
C THR A 104 12.97 8.41 21.20
N GLU A 105 13.76 9.44 21.50
CA GLU A 105 13.56 10.22 22.73
C GLU A 105 12.36 11.16 22.65
N ILE A 106 12.10 11.76 21.48
CA ILE A 106 10.93 12.63 21.28
C ILE A 106 9.64 11.80 21.35
N ALA A 107 9.64 10.60 20.76
CA ALA A 107 8.48 9.71 20.75
C ALA A 107 8.06 9.28 22.16
N LYS A 108 8.97 9.19 23.13
CA LYS A 108 8.65 8.76 24.51
C LYS A 108 7.80 9.75 25.30
N SER A 109 7.74 11.01 24.89
CA SER A 109 6.90 12.01 25.54
C SER A 109 5.83 12.52 24.60
N GLU A 110 4.69 12.92 25.16
CA GLU A 110 3.70 13.67 24.41
C GLU A 110 4.35 14.93 23.83
N HIS A 111 4.13 15.20 22.55
CA HIS A 111 4.71 16.35 21.88
C HIS A 111 3.78 16.91 20.81
N ALA A 112 3.91 18.21 20.56
CA ALA A 112 3.14 18.90 19.53
C ALA A 112 3.70 18.63 18.13
N PHE A 113 2.81 18.48 17.16
CA PHE A 113 3.13 18.43 15.73
C PHE A 113 2.12 19.30 14.97
N GLY A 114 2.51 20.55 14.69
CA GLY A 114 1.60 21.53 14.09
C GLY A 114 0.36 21.75 14.97
N PRO A 115 -0.87 21.61 14.43
CA PRO A 115 -2.10 21.74 15.22
C PRO A 115 -2.47 20.47 16.01
N TYR A 116 -1.69 19.39 15.93
CA TYR A 116 -1.98 18.11 16.58
C TYR A 116 -1.04 17.85 17.77
N THR A 117 -1.46 16.91 18.61
CA THR A 117 -0.66 16.37 19.71
C THR A 117 -0.44 14.88 19.44
N LEU A 118 0.81 14.44 19.48
CA LEU A 118 1.19 13.03 19.34
C LEU A 118 1.35 12.40 20.71
N ALA A 119 0.69 11.27 20.93
CA ALA A 119 0.77 10.51 22.16
C ALA A 119 2.18 9.92 22.35
N PRO A 120 2.63 9.72 23.60
CA PRO A 120 3.91 9.08 23.87
C PRO A 120 3.90 7.61 23.45
N VAL A 121 4.98 7.18 22.82
CA VAL A 121 5.27 5.79 22.43
C VAL A 121 6.64 5.41 22.97
N ASP A 122 6.65 4.65 24.07
CA ASP A 122 7.88 4.05 24.60
C ASP A 122 8.11 2.68 23.94
N LEU A 123 8.81 2.71 22.80
CA LEU A 123 9.12 1.50 22.03
C LEU A 123 9.84 0.43 22.86
N ALA A 124 10.66 0.81 23.84
CA ALA A 124 11.36 -0.17 24.67
C ALA A 124 10.39 -0.88 25.63
N ALA A 125 9.50 -0.12 26.27
CA ALA A 125 8.48 -0.67 27.16
C ALA A 125 7.46 -1.53 26.40
N GLU A 126 6.99 -1.08 25.24
CA GLU A 126 6.04 -1.80 24.39
C GLU A 126 6.64 -3.13 23.88
N LEU A 127 7.89 -3.12 23.42
CA LEU A 127 8.57 -4.36 22.99
C LEU A 127 8.82 -5.32 24.17
N ALA A 128 9.08 -4.81 25.38
CA ALA A 128 9.20 -5.64 26.58
C ALA A 128 7.86 -6.28 26.98
N ALA A 129 6.74 -5.56 26.80
CA ALA A 129 5.40 -6.11 27.02
C ALA A 129 5.10 -7.26 26.03
N ILE A 130 5.45 -7.11 24.76
CA ILE A 130 5.32 -8.18 23.74
C ILE A 130 6.20 -9.39 24.06
N GLU A 131 7.42 -9.17 24.56
CA GLU A 131 8.32 -10.25 24.98
C GLU A 131 7.72 -11.10 26.11
N ALA A 132 7.07 -10.46 27.08
CA ALA A 132 6.45 -11.10 28.23
C ALA A 132 5.10 -11.79 27.91
N ALA A 133 4.48 -11.47 26.78
CA ALA A 133 3.19 -12.03 26.36
C ALA A 133 3.34 -13.28 25.49
N ASP A 134 2.38 -14.19 25.58
CA ASP A 134 2.17 -15.27 24.60
C ASP A 134 0.97 -14.95 23.71
N PHE A 135 1.00 -15.48 22.48
CA PHE A 135 0.02 -15.16 21.45
C PHE A 135 -0.72 -16.41 20.99
N PRO A 136 -2.02 -16.31 20.65
CA PRO A 136 -2.82 -17.46 20.23
C PRO A 136 -2.39 -18.01 18.85
N ASN A 137 -1.82 -17.16 18.00
CA ASN A 137 -1.32 -17.52 16.67
C ASN A 137 -0.25 -16.51 16.22
N ASP A 138 0.38 -16.79 15.08
CA ASP A 138 1.43 -15.94 14.50
C ASP A 138 0.90 -14.54 14.12
N LEU A 139 -0.31 -14.45 13.56
CA LEU A 139 -0.90 -13.16 13.21
C LEU A 139 -1.06 -12.27 14.44
N ALA A 140 -1.53 -12.79 15.57
CA ALA A 140 -1.71 -12.02 16.79
C ALA A 140 -0.40 -11.43 17.34
N LEU A 141 0.73 -12.13 17.18
CA LEU A 141 2.06 -11.58 17.48
C LEU A 141 2.38 -10.40 16.53
N HIS A 142 2.15 -10.58 15.23
CA HIS A 142 2.44 -9.56 14.23
C HIS A 142 1.51 -8.36 14.29
N ASP A 143 0.25 -8.55 14.71
CA ASP A 143 -0.70 -7.48 15.01
C ASP A 143 -0.22 -6.67 16.22
N ALA A 144 0.27 -7.33 17.27
CA ALA A 144 0.84 -6.64 18.44
C ALA A 144 2.04 -5.77 18.05
N LEU A 145 2.97 -6.31 17.24
CA LEU A 145 4.11 -5.54 16.73
C LEU A 145 3.65 -4.38 15.82
N TYR A 146 2.73 -4.62 14.90
CA TYR A 146 2.15 -3.57 14.06
C TYR A 146 1.55 -2.43 14.91
N ASN A 147 0.80 -2.80 15.95
CA ASN A 147 0.10 -1.85 16.80
C ASN A 147 1.03 -0.94 17.61
N VAL A 148 2.26 -1.37 17.89
CA VAL A 148 3.28 -0.50 18.51
C VAL A 148 3.78 0.54 17.51
N PHE A 149 4.21 0.10 16.32
CA PHE A 149 4.82 1.00 15.35
C PHE A 149 3.80 1.94 14.70
N LYS A 150 2.55 1.53 14.53
CA LYS A 150 1.50 2.42 13.98
C LYS A 150 1.27 3.65 14.85
N GLN A 151 1.50 3.56 16.17
CA GLN A 151 1.33 4.68 17.09
C GLN A 151 2.39 5.76 16.91
N LEU A 152 3.55 5.43 16.31
CA LEU A 152 4.57 6.44 15.96
C LEU A 152 4.06 7.44 14.92
N GLN A 153 3.03 7.07 14.16
CA GLN A 153 2.45 7.89 13.10
C GLN A 153 3.52 8.38 12.11
N ASP A 154 4.44 7.48 11.75
CA ASP A 154 5.66 7.79 11.01
C ASP A 154 5.75 6.99 9.72
N ALA A 155 5.79 7.70 8.58
CA ALA A 155 5.82 7.09 7.25
C ALA A 155 7.08 6.26 6.98
N HIS A 156 8.18 6.54 7.68
CA HIS A 156 9.49 5.92 7.46
C HIS A 156 9.85 4.90 8.54
N THR A 157 9.05 4.79 9.60
CA THR A 157 9.27 3.84 10.70
C THR A 157 8.02 3.00 10.91
N THR A 158 7.81 2.07 9.99
CA THR A 158 6.65 1.18 9.99
C THR A 158 7.05 -0.25 10.28
N TYR A 159 6.12 -1.01 10.87
CA TYR A 159 6.20 -2.47 10.90
C TYR A 159 5.21 -3.01 9.87
N HIS A 160 5.68 -3.86 8.95
CA HIS A 160 4.80 -4.62 8.07
C HIS A 160 4.79 -6.07 8.53
N LYS A 161 3.61 -6.66 8.66
CA LYS A 161 3.48 -8.08 8.95
C LYS A 161 4.17 -8.89 7.82
N PRO A 162 4.68 -10.11 8.10
CA PRO A 162 5.39 -10.92 7.11
C PRO A 162 4.71 -10.99 5.75
N SER A 163 5.52 -11.15 4.70
CA SER A 163 5.10 -11.07 3.29
C SER A 163 3.91 -11.97 2.91
N LEU A 164 3.67 -13.05 3.66
CA LEU A 164 2.49 -13.88 3.51
C LEU A 164 1.19 -13.10 3.76
N TYR A 165 1.13 -12.26 4.79
CA TYR A 165 -0.05 -11.45 5.10
C TYR A 165 -0.28 -10.34 4.06
N ALA A 166 0.77 -9.89 3.37
CA ALA A 166 0.66 -8.96 2.24
C ALA A 166 -0.03 -9.57 1.00
N GLN A 167 -0.24 -10.89 1.00
CA GLN A 167 -1.01 -11.57 -0.04
C GLN A 167 -2.51 -11.62 0.28
N PHE A 168 -2.93 -11.15 1.45
CA PHE A 168 -4.33 -11.15 1.85
C PHE A 168 -4.87 -9.73 1.96
N TYR A 169 -6.10 -9.56 1.47
CA TYR A 169 -6.83 -8.30 1.56
C TYR A 169 -8.27 -8.60 1.99
N ALA A 170 -8.91 -7.66 2.69
CA ALA A 170 -10.35 -7.64 2.85
C ALA A 170 -10.91 -6.40 2.16
N LEU A 171 -11.92 -6.54 1.32
CA LEU A 171 -12.51 -5.40 0.61
C LEU A 171 -14.03 -5.47 0.50
N GLN A 172 -14.64 -4.30 0.33
CA GLN A 172 -16.05 -4.11 0.00
C GLN A 172 -16.17 -3.40 -1.35
N PRO A 173 -17.25 -3.63 -2.11
CA PRO A 173 -17.53 -2.94 -3.38
C PRO A 173 -18.07 -1.52 -3.12
N ALA A 174 -17.35 -0.71 -2.35
CA ALA A 174 -17.71 0.64 -1.95
C ALA A 174 -16.53 1.59 -2.16
N SER A 175 -16.82 2.82 -2.55
CA SER A 175 -15.82 3.87 -2.70
C SER A 175 -16.32 5.11 -1.97
N LEU A 176 -15.61 5.54 -0.93
CA LEU A 176 -15.98 6.69 -0.11
C LEU A 176 -15.16 7.91 -0.53
N ILE A 177 -15.78 9.08 -0.50
CA ILE A 177 -15.11 10.36 -0.68
C ILE A 177 -15.58 11.35 0.39
N SER A 178 -14.68 12.23 0.79
CA SER A 178 -14.99 13.36 1.67
C SER A 178 -15.10 14.61 0.81
N VAL A 179 -16.23 15.30 0.90
CA VAL A 179 -16.46 16.56 0.17
C VAL A 179 -16.98 17.64 1.11
N VAL A 180 -16.74 18.90 0.77
CA VAL A 180 -17.33 20.04 1.49
C VAL A 180 -18.53 20.55 0.70
N ARG A 181 -19.69 20.62 1.35
CA ARG A 181 -20.93 21.15 0.78
C ARG A 181 -21.53 22.12 1.79
N ASN A 182 -21.72 23.39 1.39
CA ASN A 182 -22.24 24.46 2.26
C ASN A 182 -21.47 24.57 3.59
N ASP A 183 -20.13 24.65 3.50
CA ASP A 183 -19.19 24.74 4.64
C ASP A 183 -19.26 23.56 5.63
N LYS A 184 -19.87 22.43 5.21
CA LYS A 184 -19.91 21.19 5.99
C LYS A 184 -19.18 20.08 5.27
N GLN A 185 -18.28 19.41 5.98
CA GLN A 185 -17.71 18.15 5.55
C GLN A 185 -18.80 17.08 5.56
N ILE A 186 -18.95 16.36 4.45
CA ILE A 186 -19.85 15.22 4.32
C ILE A 186 -19.11 14.06 3.67
N ILE A 187 -19.60 12.85 3.92
CA ILE A 187 -19.11 11.62 3.27
C ILE A 187 -20.09 11.26 2.17
N GLN A 188 -19.58 10.88 1.00
CA GLN A 188 -20.38 10.39 -0.11
C GLN A 188 -19.84 9.08 -0.66
N LEU A 189 -20.74 8.30 -1.26
CA LEU A 189 -20.34 7.18 -2.09
C LEU A 189 -20.01 7.67 -3.50
N ALA A 190 -18.77 7.41 -3.93
CA ALA A 190 -18.35 7.52 -5.31
C ALA A 190 -18.72 6.25 -6.10
N LYS A 191 -18.41 6.24 -7.39
CA LYS A 191 -18.65 5.08 -8.26
C LYS A 191 -17.77 3.90 -7.80
N PRO A 192 -18.35 2.76 -7.39
CA PRO A 192 -17.56 1.59 -7.05
C PRO A 192 -16.88 1.00 -8.28
N ASP A 193 -15.76 0.31 -8.08
CA ASP A 193 -15.05 -0.34 -9.18
C ASP A 193 -15.92 -1.44 -9.83
N ALA A 194 -15.99 -1.42 -11.16
CA ALA A 194 -16.87 -2.33 -11.89
C ALA A 194 -16.43 -3.80 -11.77
N THR A 195 -15.14 -4.06 -11.58
CA THR A 195 -14.60 -5.40 -11.34
C THR A 195 -14.99 -5.88 -9.96
N GLU A 196 -14.85 -5.04 -8.92
CA GLU A 196 -15.28 -5.35 -7.55
C GLU A 196 -16.78 -5.63 -7.46
N VAL A 197 -17.63 -4.82 -8.12
CA VAL A 197 -19.07 -5.07 -8.22
C VAL A 197 -19.36 -6.41 -8.89
N SER A 198 -18.63 -6.74 -9.97
CA SER A 198 -18.81 -8.01 -10.69
C SER A 198 -18.41 -9.22 -9.86
N ILE A 199 -17.28 -9.11 -9.14
CA ILE A 199 -16.83 -10.12 -8.17
C ILE A 199 -17.90 -10.31 -7.10
N TYR A 200 -18.41 -9.22 -6.53
CA TYR A 200 -19.38 -9.27 -5.44
C TYR A 200 -20.68 -9.97 -5.84
N ARG A 201 -21.22 -9.66 -7.03
CA ARG A 201 -22.43 -10.33 -7.57
C ARG A 201 -22.22 -11.81 -7.82
N GLU A 202 -21.03 -12.20 -8.30
CA GLU A 202 -20.70 -13.61 -8.59
C GLU A 202 -20.43 -14.40 -7.30
N PHE A 203 -19.80 -13.77 -6.30
CA PHE A 203 -19.42 -14.41 -5.04
C PHE A 203 -20.60 -14.51 -4.06
N PHE A 204 -21.53 -13.56 -4.10
CA PHE A 204 -22.76 -13.54 -3.28
C PHE A 204 -24.03 -13.55 -4.15
N PRO A 205 -24.28 -14.58 -4.98
CA PRO A 205 -25.35 -14.54 -5.99
C PRO A 205 -26.77 -14.55 -5.41
N SER A 206 -26.93 -14.99 -4.15
CA SER A 206 -28.22 -15.06 -3.46
C SER A 206 -28.57 -13.81 -2.66
N GLU A 207 -27.65 -12.85 -2.54
CA GLU A 207 -27.87 -11.61 -1.80
C GLU A 207 -28.48 -10.53 -2.72
N THR A 208 -29.31 -9.66 -2.14
CA THR A 208 -29.82 -8.50 -2.85
C THR A 208 -28.78 -7.39 -2.79
N HIS A 209 -28.36 -6.90 -3.96
CA HIS A 209 -27.29 -5.92 -4.08
C HIS A 209 -27.81 -4.60 -4.61
N ASP A 210 -27.62 -3.52 -3.86
CA ASP A 210 -27.89 -2.16 -4.31
C ASP A 210 -26.57 -1.39 -4.48
N PHE A 211 -26.18 -1.16 -5.74
CA PHE A 211 -24.99 -0.38 -6.09
C PHE A 211 -25.34 1.00 -6.67
N ASP A 212 -26.62 1.38 -6.69
CA ASP A 212 -27.06 2.70 -7.17
C ASP A 212 -26.89 3.74 -6.06
N VAL A 213 -25.64 3.97 -5.67
CA VAL A 213 -25.27 4.72 -4.47
C VAL A 213 -24.46 5.97 -4.76
N VAL A 214 -24.12 6.22 -6.03
CA VAL A 214 -23.26 7.33 -6.42
C VAL A 214 -23.89 8.67 -6.04
N GLY A 215 -23.13 9.50 -5.33
CA GLY A 215 -23.55 10.83 -4.88
C GLY A 215 -24.47 10.84 -3.65
N TRP A 216 -24.86 9.66 -3.14
CA TRP A 216 -25.57 9.57 -1.87
C TRP A 216 -24.65 9.92 -0.71
N GLU A 217 -25.16 10.68 0.25
CA GLU A 217 -24.45 11.03 1.48
C GLU A 217 -24.50 9.85 2.44
N VAL A 218 -23.35 9.43 2.97
CA VAL A 218 -23.27 8.43 4.03
C VAL A 218 -23.42 9.16 5.36
N VAL A 219 -24.59 9.02 5.98
CA VAL A 219 -24.91 9.70 7.24
C VAL A 219 -24.49 8.87 8.45
N ARG A 220 -24.69 7.54 8.36
CA ARG A 220 -24.29 6.59 9.40
C ARG A 220 -23.58 5.38 8.82
N ILE A 221 -22.65 4.84 9.60
CA ILE A 221 -21.96 3.58 9.37
C ILE A 221 -22.21 2.71 10.60
N ASP A 222 -22.83 1.55 10.41
CA ASP A 222 -23.26 0.64 11.49
C ASP A 222 -24.05 1.34 12.60
N GLY A 223 -24.95 2.24 12.23
CA GLY A 223 -25.77 3.01 13.18
C GLY A 223 -25.08 4.23 13.80
N GLU A 224 -23.76 4.40 13.64
CA GLU A 224 -22.99 5.51 14.21
C GLU A 224 -22.72 6.62 13.17
N PRO A 225 -22.54 7.90 13.56
CA PRO A 225 -22.26 8.98 12.62
C PRO A 225 -21.03 8.70 11.74
N ALA A 226 -21.19 8.74 10.41
CA ALA A 226 -20.18 8.28 9.48
C ALA A 226 -18.82 8.97 9.65
N LEU A 227 -18.81 10.31 9.81
CA LEU A 227 -17.58 11.06 10.06
C LEU A 227 -16.87 10.65 11.35
N SER A 228 -17.62 10.32 12.39
CA SER A 228 -17.03 9.87 13.66
C SER A 228 -16.37 8.51 13.48
N VAL A 229 -17.06 7.56 12.83
CA VAL A 229 -16.52 6.21 12.57
C VAL A 229 -15.24 6.28 11.74
N LEU A 230 -15.24 7.10 10.68
CA LEU A 230 -14.08 7.21 9.78
C LEU A 230 -12.90 7.95 10.43
N ARG A 231 -13.15 8.94 11.30
CA ARG A 231 -12.09 9.59 12.09
C ARG A 231 -11.49 8.62 13.11
N SER A 232 -12.32 7.93 13.88
CA SER A 232 -11.83 6.90 14.81
C SER A 232 -11.04 5.83 14.08
N PHE A 233 -11.52 5.36 12.93
CA PHE A 233 -10.76 4.40 12.13
C PHE A 233 -9.41 4.95 11.68
N ALA A 234 -9.35 6.20 11.23
CA ALA A 234 -8.12 6.85 10.80
C ALA A 234 -7.11 6.97 11.96
N ASP A 235 -7.55 7.36 13.14
CA ASP A 235 -6.68 7.51 14.31
C ASP A 235 -6.25 6.17 14.90
N ASP A 236 -7.13 5.17 14.90
CA ASP A 236 -6.88 3.87 15.53
C ASP A 236 -6.12 2.89 14.63
N HIS A 237 -6.25 2.99 13.30
CA HIS A 237 -5.71 1.99 12.37
C HIS A 237 -4.74 2.53 11.31
N VAL A 238 -4.69 3.84 11.05
CA VAL A 238 -3.86 4.40 9.96
C VAL A 238 -2.57 5.01 10.50
N GLY A 239 -1.57 4.20 10.81
CA GLY A 239 -0.35 4.67 11.49
C GLY A 239 0.76 5.30 10.64
N ILE A 240 0.52 5.63 9.37
CA ILE A 240 1.62 6.00 8.44
C ILE A 240 1.90 7.51 8.38
N LEU A 241 1.06 8.37 9.00
CA LEU A 241 1.20 9.83 8.89
C LEU A 241 0.87 10.54 10.20
N LYS A 242 1.62 11.60 10.52
CA LYS A 242 1.42 12.45 11.71
C LYS A 242 0.18 13.35 11.62
N ASP A 243 -0.17 13.82 10.43
CA ASP A 243 -1.34 14.68 10.18
C ASP A 243 -2.65 13.87 10.16
N GLY A 244 -3.57 14.21 11.08
CA GLY A 244 -4.84 13.51 11.22
C GLY A 244 -5.77 13.68 10.01
N GLY A 245 -5.74 14.83 9.33
CA GLY A 245 -6.51 15.05 8.12
C GLY A 245 -6.09 14.13 6.96
N THR A 246 -4.79 13.88 6.83
CA THR A 246 -4.24 13.04 5.78
C THR A 246 -4.48 11.57 6.08
N ARG A 247 -4.35 11.13 7.35
CA ARG A 247 -4.81 9.79 7.78
C ARG A 247 -6.29 9.59 7.46
N PHE A 248 -7.12 10.59 7.72
CA PHE A 248 -8.54 10.56 7.39
C PHE A 248 -8.77 10.40 5.88
N ASN A 249 -8.03 11.14 5.05
CA ASN A 249 -8.11 10.97 3.59
C ASN A 249 -7.68 9.56 3.15
N LEU A 250 -6.65 8.98 3.77
CA LEU A 250 -6.26 7.58 3.52
C LEU A 250 -7.34 6.58 3.92
N ALA A 251 -7.99 6.80 5.07
CA ALA A 251 -9.10 5.97 5.52
C ALA A 251 -10.30 6.03 4.55
N VAL A 252 -10.63 7.22 4.05
CA VAL A 252 -11.85 7.46 3.26
C VAL A 252 -11.65 7.17 1.78
N SER A 253 -10.71 7.82 1.11
CA SER A 253 -10.56 7.77 -0.35
C SER A 253 -9.25 7.13 -0.82
N GLY A 254 -8.27 6.97 0.08
CA GLY A 254 -7.00 6.27 -0.13
C GLY A 254 -6.15 6.89 -1.24
N PHE A 255 -5.19 7.78 -0.95
CA PHE A 255 -4.30 8.44 -1.96
C PHE A 255 -4.95 8.79 -3.31
N GLY A 256 -6.22 9.23 -3.30
CA GLY A 256 -6.94 9.54 -4.53
C GLY A 256 -7.18 8.32 -5.43
N THR A 257 -7.19 7.10 -4.90
CA THR A 257 -7.44 5.84 -5.61
C THR A 257 -8.90 5.43 -5.58
N GLY A 258 -9.73 6.08 -4.76
CA GLY A 258 -11.12 5.66 -4.51
C GLY A 258 -11.24 4.41 -3.63
N ARG A 259 -10.12 3.82 -3.18
CA ARG A 259 -10.05 2.67 -2.29
C ARG A 259 -9.50 3.08 -0.93
N GLY A 260 -10.33 3.77 -0.14
CA GLY A 260 -9.99 4.11 1.23
C GLY A 260 -9.68 2.87 2.07
N GLN A 261 -8.72 3.01 2.99
CA GLN A 261 -8.31 1.93 3.88
C GLN A 261 -9.46 1.40 4.77
N PHE A 262 -10.52 2.19 4.95
CA PHE A 262 -11.71 1.74 5.66
C PHE A 262 -12.41 0.58 4.94
N VAL A 263 -12.53 0.65 3.61
CA VAL A 263 -13.26 -0.31 2.74
C VAL A 263 -12.34 -1.29 2.02
N TYR A 264 -11.03 -1.01 1.98
CA TYR A 264 -10.00 -1.83 1.35
C TYR A 264 -8.82 -2.03 2.29
N ARG A 265 -8.65 -3.23 2.85
CA ARG A 265 -7.71 -3.53 3.93
C ARG A 265 -6.60 -4.50 3.49
N PRO A 266 -5.39 -4.02 3.17
CA PRO A 266 -4.19 -4.87 3.14
C PRO A 266 -3.90 -5.46 4.52
N LEU A 267 -3.88 -6.79 4.65
CA LEU A 267 -3.66 -7.43 5.95
C LEU A 267 -2.20 -7.39 6.42
N SER A 268 -1.27 -6.92 5.57
CA SER A 268 0.11 -6.61 5.97
C SER A 268 0.20 -5.42 6.93
N THR A 269 -0.81 -4.55 6.95
CA THR A 269 -0.82 -3.33 7.77
C THR A 269 -2.16 -3.06 8.43
N LEU A 270 -3.24 -3.79 8.15
CA LEU A 270 -4.52 -3.56 8.78
C LEU A 270 -5.08 -4.83 9.40
N ASP A 271 -5.92 -4.63 10.41
CA ASP A 271 -6.59 -5.72 11.12
C ASP A 271 -7.68 -6.35 10.24
N VAL A 272 -7.87 -7.66 10.43
CA VAL A 272 -8.97 -8.38 9.81
C VAL A 272 -10.29 -7.78 10.29
N PRO A 273 -11.27 -7.49 9.41
CA PRO A 273 -12.58 -7.02 9.83
C PRO A 273 -13.22 -7.93 10.88
N THR A 274 -13.78 -7.33 11.93
CA THR A 274 -14.44 -8.07 13.00
C THR A 274 -15.87 -8.43 12.62
N LYS A 275 -16.64 -7.48 12.07
CA LYS A 275 -18.01 -7.65 11.58
C LYS A 275 -18.04 -8.25 10.17
N SER A 276 -19.04 -9.09 9.90
CA SER A 276 -19.21 -9.76 8.59
C SER A 276 -19.59 -8.82 7.45
N PHE A 277 -20.28 -7.73 7.77
CA PHE A 277 -20.66 -6.67 6.84
C PHE A 277 -20.49 -5.29 7.48
N VAL A 278 -20.60 -4.26 6.65
CA VAL A 278 -20.79 -2.87 7.07
C VAL A 278 -22.11 -2.37 6.50
N GLU A 279 -22.90 -1.73 7.36
CA GLU A 279 -24.14 -1.07 6.98
C GLU A 279 -23.92 0.43 6.75
N TYR A 280 -24.38 0.94 5.61
CA TYR A 280 -24.34 2.36 5.27
C TYR A 280 -25.76 2.92 5.20
N SER A 281 -26.08 3.86 6.09
CA SER A 281 -27.32 4.65 6.02
C SER A 281 -27.10 5.86 5.12
N LEU A 282 -27.87 5.93 4.05
CA LEU A 282 -27.70 6.87 2.95
C LEU A 282 -28.80 7.92 2.91
N TYR A 283 -28.44 9.14 2.53
CA TYR A 283 -29.34 10.27 2.31
C TYR A 283 -29.09 10.92 0.95
N HIS A 284 -30.15 11.20 0.20
CA HIS A 284 -30.06 11.86 -1.10
C HIS A 284 -30.51 13.31 -1.01
N ALA A 285 -29.56 14.25 -1.05
CA ALA A 285 -29.81 15.67 -0.77
C ALA A 285 -30.82 16.35 -1.72
N ALA A 286 -30.96 15.90 -2.97
CA ALA A 286 -31.88 16.52 -3.93
C ALA A 286 -33.32 16.01 -3.82
N THR A 287 -33.53 14.80 -3.29
CA THR A 287 -34.86 14.15 -3.24
C THR A 287 -35.34 13.91 -1.81
N ASN A 288 -34.50 14.18 -0.80
CA ASN A 288 -34.71 13.87 0.61
C ASN A 288 -35.00 12.38 0.88
N GLN A 289 -34.67 11.50 -0.06
CA GLN A 289 -34.84 10.06 0.12
C GLN A 289 -33.74 9.51 1.03
N THR A 290 -34.07 8.44 1.72
CA THR A 290 -33.13 7.67 2.54
C THR A 290 -33.20 6.21 2.13
N LYS A 291 -32.07 5.51 2.25
CA LYS A 291 -32.01 4.06 2.09
C LYS A 291 -30.83 3.50 2.87
N THR A 292 -30.81 2.18 3.04
CA THR A 292 -29.71 1.48 3.67
C THR A 292 -29.15 0.46 2.70
N VAL A 293 -27.83 0.40 2.59
CA VAL A 293 -27.13 -0.65 1.86
C VAL A 293 -26.19 -1.38 2.81
N GLN A 294 -26.00 -2.67 2.59
CA GLN A 294 -25.11 -3.51 3.37
C GLN A 294 -24.15 -4.22 2.43
N TYR A 295 -22.86 -4.21 2.77
CA TYR A 295 -21.84 -4.93 2.01
C TYR A 295 -21.06 -5.85 2.94
N ASN A 296 -21.06 -7.14 2.61
CA ASN A 296 -20.19 -8.14 3.20
C ASN A 296 -18.72 -7.90 2.81
N TRP A 297 -17.81 -8.43 3.61
CA TRP A 297 -16.39 -8.45 3.27
C TRP A 297 -16.06 -9.60 2.31
N ILE A 298 -15.29 -9.29 1.27
CA ILE A 298 -14.62 -10.29 0.43
C ILE A 298 -13.15 -10.34 0.81
N GLY A 299 -12.67 -11.53 1.14
CA GLY A 299 -11.24 -11.80 1.30
C GLY A 299 -10.60 -12.12 -0.04
N LEU A 300 -9.51 -11.43 -0.38
CA LEU A 300 -8.62 -11.82 -1.46
C LEU A 300 -7.47 -12.65 -0.92
N ASN A 301 -7.11 -13.69 -1.66
CA ASN A 301 -6.05 -14.63 -1.33
C ASN A 301 -5.07 -14.80 -2.49
N GLY A 302 -3.98 -14.03 -2.42
CA GLY A 302 -2.84 -14.12 -3.34
C GLY A 302 -2.00 -15.39 -3.18
N VAL A 303 -2.11 -16.07 -2.03
CA VAL A 303 -1.35 -17.30 -1.73
C VAL A 303 -1.90 -18.52 -2.48
N ALA A 304 -3.21 -18.56 -2.69
CA ALA A 304 -3.85 -19.70 -3.34
C ALA A 304 -3.20 -20.02 -4.69
N LYS A 305 -3.04 -21.30 -4.98
CA LYS A 305 -2.59 -21.79 -6.28
C LYS A 305 -3.65 -22.75 -6.80
N PRO A 306 -4.80 -22.23 -7.27
CA PRO A 306 -5.80 -23.10 -7.90
C PRO A 306 -5.08 -23.87 -9.01
N GLY A 307 -5.22 -25.20 -9.01
CA GLY A 307 -4.68 -26.02 -10.07
C GLY A 307 -5.36 -25.72 -11.41
N ARG A 308 -5.08 -26.52 -12.45
CA ARG A 308 -5.77 -26.37 -13.75
C ARG A 308 -7.29 -26.56 -13.67
N ALA A 309 -7.77 -27.23 -12.61
CA ALA A 309 -9.19 -27.31 -12.31
C ALA A 309 -9.62 -26.03 -11.58
N LEU A 310 -10.55 -25.28 -12.19
CA LEU A 310 -11.16 -24.10 -11.58
C LEU A 310 -11.70 -24.46 -10.18
N PRO A 311 -11.48 -23.63 -9.16
CA PRO A 311 -12.01 -23.90 -7.83
C PRO A 311 -13.53 -24.03 -7.88
N ALA A 312 -14.10 -24.92 -7.08
CA ALA A 312 -15.54 -25.23 -7.09
C ALA A 312 -16.44 -24.01 -6.82
N SER A 313 -15.89 -22.95 -6.20
CA SER A 313 -16.56 -21.66 -5.96
C SER A 313 -16.56 -20.72 -7.18
N SER A 314 -15.76 -21.00 -8.21
CA SER A 314 -15.74 -20.24 -9.46
C SER A 314 -16.75 -20.84 -10.42
N HIS A 315 -18.01 -20.42 -10.30
CA HIS A 315 -19.01 -20.75 -11.32
C HIS A 315 -18.49 -20.26 -12.68
N ASN A 316 -18.13 -21.21 -13.55
CA ASN A 316 -17.66 -21.00 -14.93
C ASN A 316 -16.33 -20.24 -15.11
N GLY A 317 -15.45 -20.15 -14.10
CA GLY A 317 -14.11 -19.57 -14.26
C GLY A 317 -14.03 -18.04 -14.22
N LYS A 318 -15.17 -17.35 -14.10
CA LYS A 318 -15.25 -15.88 -14.11
C LYS A 318 -14.45 -15.22 -12.99
N LEU A 319 -14.47 -15.81 -11.78
CA LEU A 319 -13.74 -15.25 -10.65
C LEU A 319 -12.23 -15.21 -10.92
N GLU A 320 -11.67 -16.23 -11.58
CA GLU A 320 -10.25 -16.22 -11.91
C GLU A 320 -9.90 -15.09 -12.89
N HIS A 321 -10.74 -14.87 -13.90
CA HIS A 321 -10.60 -13.73 -14.81
C HIS A 321 -10.67 -12.39 -14.07
N TYR A 322 -11.59 -12.24 -13.12
CA TYR A 322 -11.67 -11.03 -12.31
C TYR A 322 -10.46 -10.86 -11.38
N PHE A 323 -9.90 -11.96 -10.85
CA PHE A 323 -8.70 -11.92 -10.04
C PHE A 323 -7.50 -11.38 -10.84
N GLU A 324 -7.28 -11.88 -12.07
CA GLU A 324 -6.22 -11.36 -12.94
C GLU A 324 -6.38 -9.87 -13.26
N ARG A 325 -7.63 -9.43 -13.49
CA ARG A 325 -7.94 -8.01 -13.66
C ARG A 325 -7.62 -7.24 -12.39
N LEU A 326 -8.06 -7.72 -11.24
CA LEU A 326 -7.89 -7.03 -9.97
C LEU A 326 -6.40 -6.92 -9.58
N VAL A 327 -5.61 -7.99 -9.73
CA VAL A 327 -4.15 -7.98 -9.51
C VAL A 327 -3.49 -6.88 -10.34
N ARG A 328 -3.88 -6.72 -11.62
CA ARG A 328 -3.38 -5.62 -12.45
C ARG A 328 -3.69 -4.25 -11.81
N HIS A 329 -4.93 -4.03 -11.37
CA HIS A 329 -5.32 -2.76 -10.73
C HIS A 329 -4.70 -2.55 -9.35
N LEU A 330 -4.35 -3.62 -8.62
CA LEU A 330 -3.66 -3.53 -7.33
C LEU A 330 -2.18 -3.18 -7.49
N ILE A 331 -1.52 -3.69 -8.54
CA ILE A 331 -0.12 -3.38 -8.84
C ILE A 331 0.06 -1.93 -9.29
N TYR A 332 -0.89 -1.36 -10.05
CA TYR A 332 -0.80 0.01 -10.53
C TYR A 332 -1.30 1.07 -9.54
N HIS A 333 -1.72 0.68 -8.34
CA HIS A 333 -2.09 1.56 -7.23
C HIS A 333 -3.07 2.71 -7.51
N SER A 334 -3.74 2.76 -8.67
CA SER A 334 -4.65 3.87 -9.01
C SER A 334 -5.87 3.36 -9.79
N LEU A 335 -7.06 3.81 -9.41
CA LEU A 335 -8.26 3.73 -10.25
C LEU A 335 -8.27 4.83 -11.33
N PHE A 336 -7.33 5.77 -11.27
CA PHE A 336 -7.20 6.91 -12.17
C PHE A 336 -6.03 6.69 -13.12
N GLU A 337 -6.11 7.29 -14.30
CA GLU A 337 -5.03 7.28 -15.27
C GLU A 337 -3.74 7.83 -14.64
N PRO A 338 -2.57 7.25 -14.94
CA PRO A 338 -1.30 7.77 -14.44
C PRO A 338 -1.14 9.22 -14.93
N THR A 339 -1.05 10.15 -13.99
CA THR A 339 -0.74 11.54 -14.29
C THR A 339 0.77 11.70 -14.41
N PRO A 340 1.28 12.49 -15.37
CA PRO A 340 2.69 12.82 -15.41
C PRO A 340 3.17 13.37 -14.06
N GLU A 341 4.36 12.95 -13.62
CA GLU A 341 4.95 13.33 -12.34
C GLU A 341 5.19 14.84 -12.25
N VAL A 342 5.51 15.46 -13.39
CA VAL A 342 5.55 16.91 -13.55
C VAL A 342 4.65 17.30 -14.71
N SER A 343 3.72 18.21 -14.46
CA SER A 343 2.85 18.79 -15.47
C SER A 343 2.57 20.24 -15.17
N TYR A 344 2.05 20.98 -16.15
CA TYR A 344 1.64 22.35 -15.94
C TYR A 344 0.31 22.64 -16.62
N ASP A 345 -0.42 23.60 -16.06
CA ASP A 345 -1.71 24.05 -16.56
C ASP A 345 -1.85 25.57 -16.39
N THR A 346 -2.92 26.12 -16.94
CA THR A 346 -3.34 27.51 -16.72
C THR A 346 -4.64 27.54 -15.95
N VAL A 347 -4.92 28.64 -15.25
CA VAL A 347 -6.20 28.79 -14.55
C VAL A 347 -7.25 29.31 -15.52
N ASP A 348 -8.33 28.56 -15.68
CA ASP A 348 -9.49 29.01 -16.45
C ASP A 348 -10.02 30.34 -15.92
N GLY A 349 -10.10 31.33 -16.82
CA GLY A 349 -10.57 32.68 -16.48
C GLY A 349 -9.51 33.60 -15.87
N ASP A 350 -8.27 33.14 -15.65
CA ASP A 350 -7.15 33.99 -15.23
C ASP A 350 -5.88 33.69 -16.02
N ALA A 351 -5.69 34.46 -17.10
CA ALA A 351 -4.52 34.33 -17.97
C ALA A 351 -3.20 34.70 -17.28
N SER A 352 -3.22 35.34 -16.11
CA SER A 352 -2.01 35.76 -15.39
C SER A 352 -1.39 34.64 -14.54
N VAL A 353 -2.13 33.55 -14.30
CA VAL A 353 -1.70 32.45 -13.44
C VAL A 353 -1.23 31.24 -14.26
N GLY A 354 -0.08 30.69 -13.87
CA GLY A 354 0.40 29.37 -14.28
C GLY A 354 0.41 28.42 -13.08
N VAL A 355 0.02 27.16 -13.30
CA VAL A 355 0.00 26.12 -12.27
C VAL A 355 1.06 25.08 -12.61
N LEU A 356 2.11 24.97 -11.80
CA LEU A 356 3.09 23.89 -11.88
C LEU A 356 2.67 22.79 -10.90
N LYS A 357 2.42 21.59 -11.40
CA LYS A 357 2.09 20.42 -10.58
C LYS A 357 3.27 19.46 -10.54
N ILE A 358 3.69 19.10 -9.34
CA ILE A 358 4.72 18.09 -9.09
C ILE A 358 4.10 17.01 -8.20
N ALA A 359 3.75 15.88 -8.80
CA ALA A 359 3.10 14.75 -8.14
C ALA A 359 4.09 13.83 -7.41
N ALA A 360 5.39 13.86 -7.75
CA ALA A 360 6.43 13.14 -7.02
C ALA A 360 7.83 13.72 -7.29
N PHE A 361 8.77 13.44 -6.40
CA PHE A 361 10.21 13.70 -6.58
C PHE A 361 10.99 12.40 -6.85
N SER A 362 10.33 11.34 -7.30
CA SER A 362 10.96 10.06 -7.65
C SER A 362 10.11 9.34 -8.69
N ALA A 363 10.73 8.52 -9.53
CA ALA A 363 10.03 7.69 -10.50
C ALA A 363 8.99 6.80 -9.81
N ILE A 364 7.71 6.97 -10.16
CA ILE A 364 6.66 6.04 -9.72
C ILE A 364 6.61 4.90 -10.73
N GLY A 365 6.93 3.67 -10.29
CA GLY A 365 6.71 2.47 -11.14
C GLY A 365 7.95 1.89 -11.82
N GLY A 366 9.17 2.26 -11.41
CA GLY A 366 10.39 1.55 -11.78
C GLY A 366 11.00 1.97 -13.12
N GLU A 367 10.80 3.22 -13.53
CA GLU A 367 11.59 3.84 -14.58
C GLU A 367 13.07 3.95 -14.15
N ASP A 368 13.97 4.05 -15.13
CA ASP A 368 15.38 4.30 -14.87
C ASP A 368 15.53 5.68 -14.20
N SER A 369 16.16 5.72 -13.02
CA SER A 369 16.29 6.93 -12.20
C SER A 369 17.02 8.07 -12.93
N ALA A 370 17.93 7.73 -13.85
CA ALA A 370 18.61 8.71 -14.69
C ALA A 370 17.64 9.37 -15.69
N THR A 371 16.81 8.58 -16.38
CA THR A 371 15.82 9.10 -17.33
C THR A 371 14.76 9.94 -16.63
N PHE A 372 14.28 9.49 -15.46
CA PHE A 372 13.32 10.26 -14.66
C PHE A 372 13.86 11.63 -14.26
N THR A 373 15.12 11.70 -13.83
CA THR A 373 15.76 12.96 -13.42
C THR A 373 15.86 13.94 -14.59
N GLU A 374 16.22 13.45 -15.78
CA GLU A 374 16.27 14.25 -17.01
C GLU A 374 14.88 14.76 -17.40
N GLU A 375 13.86 13.89 -17.38
CA GLU A 375 12.47 14.25 -17.70
C GLU A 375 11.88 15.23 -16.70
N PHE A 376 12.10 15.03 -15.40
CA PHE A 376 11.70 15.95 -14.34
C PHE A 376 12.27 17.35 -14.60
N THR A 377 13.58 17.42 -14.84
CA THR A 377 14.32 18.66 -15.09
C THR A 377 13.80 19.36 -16.36
N ALA A 378 13.60 18.62 -17.44
CA ALA A 378 13.06 19.12 -18.70
C ALA A 378 11.64 19.67 -18.50
N ASN A 379 10.75 18.89 -17.89
CA ASN A 379 9.35 19.28 -17.69
C ASN A 379 9.19 20.52 -16.79
N VAL A 380 9.99 20.64 -15.73
CA VAL A 380 9.99 21.87 -14.89
C VAL A 380 10.51 23.06 -15.69
N THR A 381 11.58 22.89 -16.46
CA THR A 381 12.17 23.96 -17.27
C THR A 381 11.21 24.43 -18.37
N ASP A 382 10.54 23.49 -19.04
CA ASP A 382 9.57 23.77 -20.09
C ASP A 382 8.34 24.50 -19.53
N ALA A 383 7.81 24.04 -18.39
CA ALA A 383 6.70 24.70 -17.71
C ALA A 383 7.01 26.16 -17.36
N LEU A 384 8.16 26.41 -16.74
CA LEU A 384 8.57 27.77 -16.36
C LEU A 384 8.86 28.64 -17.59
N SER A 385 9.46 28.07 -18.63
CA SER A 385 9.72 28.78 -19.90
C SER A 385 8.42 29.17 -20.58
N GLU A 386 7.42 28.28 -20.60
CA GLU A 386 6.09 28.56 -21.12
C GLU A 386 5.40 29.66 -20.32
N PHE A 387 5.49 29.62 -18.99
CA PHE A 387 4.92 30.69 -18.15
C PHE A 387 5.54 32.05 -18.41
N VAL A 388 6.85 32.11 -18.63
CA VAL A 388 7.53 33.36 -19.03
C VAL A 388 7.08 33.79 -20.41
N HIS A 389 7.02 32.88 -21.39
CA HIS A 389 6.60 33.19 -22.76
C HIS A 389 5.16 33.71 -22.82
N SER A 390 4.26 33.10 -22.04
CA SER A 390 2.86 33.45 -21.91
C SER A 390 2.59 34.61 -20.93
N ASN A 391 3.62 35.33 -20.49
CA ASN A 391 3.54 36.49 -19.59
C ASN A 391 2.74 36.23 -18.30
N LYS A 392 2.88 35.03 -17.72
CA LYS A 392 2.30 34.72 -16.41
C LYS A 392 3.01 35.56 -15.35
N THR A 393 2.24 36.13 -14.43
CA THR A 393 2.74 36.95 -13.33
C THR A 393 2.59 36.28 -11.97
N THR A 394 1.93 35.13 -11.92
CA THR A 394 1.68 34.38 -10.69
C THR A 394 1.86 32.89 -10.94
N LEU A 395 2.64 32.25 -10.07
CA LEU A 395 2.85 30.81 -10.06
C LEU A 395 2.08 30.20 -8.89
N VAL A 396 1.28 29.18 -9.19
CA VAL A 396 0.74 28.25 -8.19
C VAL A 396 1.55 26.97 -8.28
N LEU A 397 2.11 26.53 -7.15
CA LEU A 397 2.79 25.23 -7.04
C LEU A 397 1.85 24.22 -6.38
N ASP A 398 1.45 23.21 -7.13
CA ASP A 398 0.61 22.11 -6.64
C ASP A 398 1.48 20.89 -6.29
N LEU A 399 1.62 20.64 -4.99
CA LEU A 399 2.28 19.45 -4.42
C LEU A 399 1.25 18.50 -3.77
N THR A 400 -0.05 18.65 -4.07
CA THR A 400 -1.06 17.78 -3.49
C THR A 400 -0.90 16.35 -3.98
N GLY A 401 -1.01 15.39 -3.06
CA GLY A 401 -0.78 13.98 -3.36
C GLY A 401 0.69 13.59 -3.57
N ASN A 402 1.64 14.52 -3.37
CA ASN A 402 3.07 14.23 -3.51
C ASN A 402 3.60 13.42 -2.32
N GLY A 403 4.11 12.21 -2.60
CA GLY A 403 4.64 11.29 -1.59
C GLY A 403 6.08 11.57 -1.16
N GLY A 404 6.73 12.59 -1.72
CA GLY A 404 8.16 12.85 -1.56
C GLY A 404 8.99 12.24 -2.68
N GLY A 405 10.23 11.88 -2.37
CA GLY A 405 11.18 11.30 -3.31
C GLY A 405 12.61 11.77 -3.03
N ASP A 406 13.38 11.99 -4.09
CA ASP A 406 14.76 12.44 -4.03
C ASP A 406 14.88 13.89 -3.53
N ILE A 407 15.66 14.06 -2.46
CA ILE A 407 15.95 15.36 -1.87
C ILE A 407 16.67 16.30 -2.85
N CYS A 408 17.49 15.76 -3.75
CA CYS A 408 18.21 16.53 -4.77
C CYS A 408 17.26 17.21 -5.74
N LEU A 409 16.18 16.53 -6.15
CA LEU A 409 15.15 17.12 -7.02
C LEU A 409 14.36 18.20 -6.28
N GLY A 410 14.10 18.02 -4.98
CA GLY A 410 13.53 19.08 -4.13
C GLY A 410 14.40 20.33 -4.11
N TYR A 411 15.71 20.18 -3.91
CA TYR A 411 16.66 21.30 -4.00
C TYR A 411 16.75 21.90 -5.41
N ALA A 412 16.69 21.08 -6.46
CA ALA A 412 16.67 21.57 -7.84
C ALA A 412 15.44 22.45 -8.10
N THR A 413 14.24 22.03 -7.68
CA THR A 413 13.02 22.85 -7.76
C THR A 413 13.18 24.19 -7.06
N LEU A 414 13.77 24.23 -5.85
CA LEU A 414 14.04 25.49 -5.16
C LEU A 414 14.98 26.41 -5.96
N ARG A 415 15.99 25.87 -6.65
CA ARG A 415 16.89 26.65 -7.51
C ARG A 415 16.20 27.23 -8.74
N TYR A 416 15.26 26.50 -9.34
CA TYR A 416 14.46 27.03 -10.44
C TYR A 416 13.59 28.22 -9.99
N LEU A 417 12.99 28.11 -8.81
CA LEU A 417 12.06 29.12 -8.29
C LEU A 417 12.78 30.33 -7.67
N PHE A 418 13.96 30.11 -7.09
CA PHE A 418 14.72 31.12 -6.34
C PHE A 418 16.21 31.08 -6.68
N PRO A 419 16.60 31.33 -7.95
CA PRO A 419 17.99 31.22 -8.40
C PRO A 419 18.96 32.13 -7.65
N GLN A 420 18.47 33.21 -7.04
CA GLN A 420 19.24 34.14 -6.22
C GLN A 420 19.64 33.61 -4.83
N LEU A 421 18.98 32.56 -4.33
CA LEU A 421 19.29 31.98 -3.01
C LEU A 421 20.56 31.12 -3.00
N ASP A 422 21.15 30.86 -4.17
CA ASP A 422 22.28 29.95 -4.36
C ASP A 422 23.59 30.65 -4.75
N LEU A 423 24.05 31.61 -3.92
CA LEU A 423 25.34 32.29 -4.17
C LEU A 423 26.57 31.49 -3.69
N PRO A 424 26.45 30.46 -2.80
CA PRO A 424 27.54 29.50 -2.58
C PRO A 424 27.16 28.00 -2.37
N GLY A 425 25.96 27.52 -2.71
CA GLY A 425 25.57 26.11 -2.50
C GLY A 425 24.80 25.85 -1.18
N PRO A 426 24.14 24.69 -1.04
CA PRO A 426 23.23 24.43 0.07
C PRO A 426 24.00 24.30 1.38
N ARG A 427 23.70 25.20 2.33
CA ARG A 427 23.90 24.88 3.75
C ARG A 427 22.75 23.98 4.15
N GLU A 428 22.97 22.67 4.18
CA GLU A 428 22.10 21.77 4.93
C GLU A 428 22.01 22.30 6.37
N GLY A 429 20.78 22.46 6.90
CA GLY A 429 20.58 22.43 8.35
C GLY A 429 20.31 23.74 9.09
N THR A 430 19.65 24.74 8.51
CA THR A 430 18.96 25.76 9.36
C THR A 430 17.48 25.83 9.05
N GLY A 431 16.76 24.76 9.39
CA GLY A 431 15.30 24.79 9.55
C GLY A 431 14.90 25.45 10.88
N PRO A 432 13.62 25.84 11.07
CA PRO A 432 13.15 26.53 12.28
C PRO A 432 13.16 25.65 13.55
N HIS A 433 13.42 24.35 13.41
CA HIS A 433 13.48 23.39 14.52
C HIS A 433 14.88 23.33 15.11
N THR A 434 15.24 24.31 15.94
CA THR A 434 16.49 24.30 16.71
C THR A 434 16.51 23.26 17.84
N GLU A 435 15.42 22.52 18.03
CA GLU A 435 15.24 21.53 19.10
C GLU A 435 15.29 20.07 18.62
N ALA A 436 15.45 19.83 17.32
CA ALA A 436 15.64 18.47 16.82
C ALA A 436 17.07 18.00 17.13
N VAL A 437 17.27 17.44 18.33
CA VAL A 437 18.51 16.75 18.67
C VAL A 437 18.47 15.37 18.01
N TYR A 438 19.05 15.29 16.81
CA TYR A 438 19.22 14.02 16.10
C TYR A 438 20.27 13.17 16.82
N HIS A 439 19.82 12.25 17.67
CA HIS A 439 20.67 11.22 18.25
C HIS A 439 20.67 9.99 17.32
N VAL A 440 21.43 10.05 16.23
CA VAL A 440 21.79 8.83 15.51
C VAL A 440 22.82 8.11 16.37
N GLN A 441 22.44 7.01 17.00
CA GLN A 441 23.44 6.12 17.59
C GLN A 441 24.18 5.43 16.43
N ALA A 442 25.39 5.90 16.16
CA ALA A 442 26.22 5.34 15.11
C ALA A 442 26.62 3.90 15.50
N SER A 443 26.06 2.93 14.78
CA SER A 443 26.62 1.58 14.77
C SER A 443 27.81 1.54 13.80
N PRO A 444 28.77 0.62 13.96
CA PRO A 444 29.85 0.46 12.98
C PRO A 444 29.36 0.27 11.53
N LEU A 445 28.15 -0.28 11.35
CA LEU A 445 27.52 -0.39 10.03
C LEU A 445 27.04 0.96 9.51
N ILE A 446 26.44 1.80 10.36
CA ILE A 446 25.99 3.15 9.96
C ILE A 446 27.18 4.05 9.67
N GLU A 447 28.26 3.96 10.44
CA GLU A 447 29.50 4.69 10.14
C GLU A 447 30.10 4.26 8.81
N LEU A 448 30.11 2.96 8.52
CA LEU A 448 30.58 2.42 7.25
C LEU A 448 29.71 2.88 6.07
N LEU A 449 28.38 2.82 6.20
CA LEU A 449 27.44 3.27 5.18
C LEU A 449 27.55 4.79 4.95
N ALA A 450 27.68 5.58 6.01
CA ALA A 450 27.86 7.02 5.92
C ALA A 450 29.18 7.38 5.24
N THR A 451 30.29 6.74 5.63
CA THR A 451 31.61 6.93 5.00
C THR A 451 31.59 6.53 3.53
N GLN A 452 30.92 5.43 3.20
CA GLN A 452 30.77 4.98 1.82
C GLN A 452 29.89 5.93 1.00
N GLY A 453 28.79 6.41 1.58
CA GLY A 453 27.90 7.40 0.97
C GLY A 453 28.60 8.73 0.72
N GLU A 454 29.35 9.25 1.70
CA GLU A 454 30.18 10.45 1.55
C GLU A 454 31.22 10.27 0.42
N SER A 455 31.91 9.14 0.39
CA SER A 455 32.90 8.85 -0.65
C SER A 455 32.28 8.75 -2.05
N LEU A 456 31.06 8.22 -2.16
CA LEU A 456 30.31 8.18 -3.41
C LEU A 456 29.88 9.58 -3.86
N LEU A 457 29.33 10.38 -2.95
CA LEU A 457 28.91 11.77 -3.19
C LEU A 457 30.04 12.69 -3.65
N GLN A 458 31.25 12.51 -3.12
CA GLN A 458 32.41 13.32 -3.50
C GLN A 458 32.88 13.06 -4.94
N ASN A 459 32.66 11.85 -5.47
CA ASN A 459 33.18 11.44 -6.78
C ASN A 459 32.11 11.41 -7.87
N ASP A 460 30.85 11.25 -7.48
CA ASP A 460 29.71 11.21 -8.38
C ASP A 460 28.47 11.78 -7.66
N PRO A 461 28.15 13.07 -7.82
CA PRO A 461 26.97 13.69 -7.22
C PRO A 461 25.65 13.06 -7.66
N ILE A 462 25.64 12.24 -8.72
CA ILE A 462 24.48 11.54 -9.27
C ILE A 462 24.33 10.14 -8.63
N SER A 463 25.32 9.68 -7.84
CA SER A 463 25.30 8.38 -7.16
C SER A 463 24.25 8.23 -6.04
N CYS A 464 23.46 9.28 -5.79
CA CYS A 464 22.27 9.24 -4.94
C CYS A 464 21.03 8.60 -5.61
N THR A 465 21.16 8.15 -6.86
CA THR A 465 20.08 7.54 -7.64
C THR A 465 19.85 6.06 -7.39
#